data_AF-A0A950IU43-F1
#
_entry.id   AF-A0A950IU43-F1
#
_cell.length_a   1.000
_cell.length_b   1.000
_cell.length_c   1.000
_cell.angle_alpha   90.00
_cell.angle_beta   90.00
_cell.angle_gamma   90.00
#
_symmetry.space_group_name_H-M   'P 1'
#
loop_
_entity.id
_entity.type
_entity.pdbx_description
1 polymer ?
#
loop_
_entity_poly.entity_id
_entity_poly.type
_entity_poly.pdbx_seq_one_letter_code
_entity_poly.pdbx_strand_id
1 'polypeptide(L)' 'MGWTEIYHCDVCGKEKSHGVGDWWLAWNERISPTPGDPVQVVLKITRWNGFLSHDAEAKHLCGARCAQTIMDRWMQAKG' A
#
# COMPACT_ATOMS: atom_id res chain seq x y z
N MET A 1 18.97 6.46 -21.68
CA MET A 1 17.83 7.23 -21.17
C MET A 1 17.21 6.41 -20.04
N GLY A 2 17.40 6.83 -18.79
CA GLY A 2 16.84 6.12 -17.63
C GLY A 2 15.40 6.55 -17.42
N TRP A 3 14.47 5.62 -17.55
CA TRP A 3 13.07 5.84 -17.19
C TRP A 3 13.02 6.20 -15.70
N THR A 4 12.66 7.44 -15.38
CA THR A 4 12.43 7.82 -13.98
C THR A 4 11.00 7.42 -13.66
N GLU A 5 10.84 6.39 -12.85
CA GLU A 5 9.53 5.93 -12.42
C GLU A 5 8.96 6.94 -11.41
N ILE A 6 7.77 7.46 -11.73
CA ILE A 6 7.08 8.46 -10.92
C ILE A 6 5.97 7.75 -10.15
N TYR A 7 6.00 7.86 -8.83
CA TYR A 7 4.96 7.31 -7.95
C TYR A 7 4.07 8.42 -7.41
N HIS A 8 2.77 8.16 -7.31
CA HIS A 8 1.79 9.08 -6.76
C HIS A 8 1.07 8.44 -5.59
N CYS A 9 0.73 9.24 -4.57
CA CYS A 9 -0.02 8.73 -3.44
C CYS A 9 -1.46 8.39 -3.85
N ASP A 10 -1.91 7.16 -3.60
CA ASP A 10 -3.27 6.69 -3.91
C ASP A 10 -4.38 7.38 -3.09
N VAL A 11 -4.03 8.18 -2.08
CA VAL A 11 -4.99 8.90 -1.23
C VAL A 11 -5.13 10.36 -1.64
N CYS A 12 -4.02 11.06 -1.88
CA CYS A 12 -4.03 12.51 -2.10
C CYS A 12 -3.38 12.96 -3.43
N GLY A 13 -2.86 12.02 -4.23
CA GLY A 13 -2.23 12.31 -5.52
C GLY A 13 -0.82 12.91 -5.45
N LYS A 14 -0.29 13.17 -4.25
CA LYS A 14 1.07 13.73 -4.07
C LYS A 14 2.12 12.86 -4.76
N GLU A 15 2.95 13.48 -5.59
CA GLU A 15 4.09 12.83 -6.24
C GLU A 15 5.20 12.51 -5.22
N LYS A 16 5.86 11.37 -5.41
CA LYS A 16 7.02 10.96 -4.63
C LYS A 16 8.26 11.72 -5.07
N SER A 17 8.63 12.75 -4.32
CA SER A 17 9.93 13.39 -4.46
C SER A 17 11.05 12.54 -3.85
N HIS A 18 12.21 12.56 -4.47
CA HIS A 18 13.42 11.99 -3.90
C HIS A 18 13.78 12.72 -2.59
N GLY A 19 13.87 11.98 -1.48
CA GLY A 19 14.37 12.49 -0.20
C GLY A 19 13.34 13.06 0.79
N VAL A 20 12.03 12.93 0.56
CA VAL A 20 11.02 13.53 1.46
C VAL A 20 10.07 12.49 2.08
N GLY A 21 10.27 12.24 3.38
CA GLY A 21 9.33 11.59 4.30
C GLY A 21 9.24 10.06 4.24
N ASP A 22 8.69 9.47 5.30
CA ASP A 22 8.39 8.03 5.35
C ASP A 22 7.23 7.70 4.39
N TRP A 23 7.54 7.06 3.27
CA TRP A 23 6.55 6.47 2.37
C TRP A 23 6.20 5.05 2.80
N TRP A 24 4.97 4.66 2.52
CA TRP A 24 4.44 3.34 2.84
C TRP A 24 3.88 2.67 1.59
N LEU A 25 3.85 1.35 1.64
CA LEU A 25 3.20 0.49 0.66
C LEU A 25 2.09 -0.28 1.36
N ALA A 26 0.95 -0.43 0.71
CA ALA A 26 -0.14 -1.25 1.20
C ALA A 26 -0.77 -2.08 0.08
N TRP A 27 -1.21 -3.29 0.37
CA TRP A 27 -1.92 -4.15 -0.57
C TRP A 27 -2.81 -5.14 0.20
N ASN A 28 -3.76 -5.73 -0.52
CA ASN A 28 -4.61 -6.78 0.03
C ASN A 28 -4.00 -8.14 -0.31
N GLU A 29 -4.06 -9.08 0.63
CA GLU A 29 -3.62 -10.44 0.40
C GLU A 29 -4.69 -11.42 0.86
N ARG A 30 -4.84 -12.53 0.14
CA ARG A 30 -5.74 -13.62 0.52
C ARG A 30 -4.94 -14.64 1.31
N ILE A 31 -5.31 -14.87 2.56
CA ILE A 31 -4.68 -15.87 3.43
C ILE A 31 -5.72 -16.82 4.00
N SER A 32 -5.32 -18.07 4.24
CA SER A 32 -6.03 -18.98 5.15
C SER A 32 -5.27 -18.96 6.48
N PRO A 33 -5.84 -18.38 7.56
CA PRO A 33 -5.11 -18.19 8.81
C PRO A 33 -4.66 -19.50 9.45
N THR A 34 -5.45 -20.57 9.29
CA THR A 34 -5.04 -21.93 9.62
C THR A 34 -5.44 -22.93 8.53
N PRO A 35 -4.81 -24.12 8.45
CA PRO A 35 -5.19 -25.14 7.48
C PRO A 35 -6.65 -25.57 7.67
N GLY A 36 -7.46 -25.40 6.62
CA GLY A 36 -8.89 -25.73 6.63
C GLY A 36 -9.81 -24.54 6.93
N ASP A 37 -9.28 -23.38 7.35
CA ASP A 37 -10.08 -22.18 7.52
C ASP A 37 -10.45 -21.52 6.18
N PRO A 38 -11.60 -20.82 6.13
CA PRO A 38 -11.97 -19.98 5.01
C PRO A 38 -10.86 -18.96 4.66
N VAL A 39 -10.70 -18.70 3.37
CA VAL A 39 -9.82 -17.63 2.88
C VAL A 39 -10.37 -16.29 3.34
N GLN A 40 -9.52 -15.51 4.02
CA GLN A 40 -9.80 -14.13 4.40
C GLN A 40 -8.90 -13.16 3.63
N VAL A 41 -9.41 -11.95 3.36
CA VAL A 41 -8.61 -10.86 2.82
C VAL A 41 -7.99 -10.10 3.99
N VAL A 42 -6.68 -9.87 3.96
CA VAL A 42 -5.96 -9.04 4.92
C VAL A 42 -5.35 -7.83 4.24
N LEU A 43 -5.32 -6.70 4.93
CA LEU A 43 -4.53 -5.54 4.53
C LEU A 43 -3.11 -5.67 5.10
N LYS A 44 -2.11 -5.62 4.23
CA LYS A 44 -0.70 -5.50 4.63
C LYS A 44 -0.24 -4.06 4.44
N ILE A 45 0.55 -3.57 5.39
CA ILE A 45 1.18 -2.24 5.32
C ILE A 45 2.65 -2.40 5.71
N THR A 46 3.55 -1.82 4.92
CA THR A 46 4.99 -1.80 5.19
C THR A 46 5.61 -0.46 4.80
N ARG A 47 6.84 -0.22 5.27
CA ARG A 47 7.64 0.93 4.83
C ARG A 47 7.98 0.77 3.34
N TRP A 48 8.34 1.89 2.71
CA TRP A 48 8.78 1.90 1.32
C TRP A 48 9.85 0.85 1.05
N ASN A 49 9.62 0.06 0.00
CA ASN A 49 10.57 -0.89 -0.54
C ASN A 49 10.54 -0.77 -2.06
N GLY A 50 11.69 -0.54 -2.69
CA GLY A 50 11.75 -0.30 -4.13
C GLY A 50 11.30 -1.51 -4.96
N PHE A 51 11.56 -2.73 -4.50
CA PHE A 51 11.10 -3.92 -5.22
C PHE A 51 9.57 -4.07 -5.13
N LEU A 52 9.02 -3.94 -3.92
CA LEU A 52 7.57 -4.06 -3.71
C LEU A 52 6.77 -2.88 -4.29
N SER A 53 7.39 -1.73 -4.55
CA SER A 53 6.69 -0.59 -5.14
C SER A 53 6.29 -0.80 -6.60
N HIS A 54 6.89 -1.77 -7.30
CA HIS A 54 6.54 -2.12 -8.67
C HIS A 54 5.40 -3.15 -8.76
N ASP A 55 4.93 -3.68 -7.63
CA ASP A 55 3.81 -4.63 -7.63
C ASP A 55 2.52 -3.92 -8.09
N ALA A 56 1.74 -4.59 -8.94
CA ALA A 56 0.53 -4.02 -9.53
C ALA A 56 -0.58 -3.76 -8.49
N GLU A 57 -0.57 -4.48 -7.37
CA GLU A 57 -1.54 -4.31 -6.28
C GLU A 57 -1.06 -3.30 -5.22
N ALA A 58 0.21 -2.87 -5.28
CA ALA A 58 0.77 -1.93 -4.32
C ALA A 58 0.12 -0.55 -4.42
N LYS A 59 -0.36 -0.07 -3.28
CA LYS A 59 -0.78 1.31 -3.05
C LYS A 59 0.37 2.09 -2.45
N HIS A 60 0.70 3.24 -3.03
CA HIS A 60 1.76 4.13 -2.57
C HIS A 60 1.19 5.22 -1.67
N LEU A 61 1.81 5.44 -0.51
CA LEU A 61 1.23 6.27 0.55
C LEU A 61 2.25 7.26 1.10
N CYS A 62 1.94 8.55 0.98
CA CYS A 62 2.82 9.61 1.48
C CYS A 62 2.54 9.88 2.97
N GLY A 63 3.25 9.16 3.84
CA GLY A 63 3.19 9.35 5.29
C GLY A 63 2.01 8.68 6.00
N ALA A 64 2.04 8.77 7.33
CA ALA A 64 1.16 8.04 8.22
C ALA A 64 -0.34 8.37 8.03
N ARG A 65 -0.68 9.65 7.77
CA ARG A 65 -2.09 10.05 7.59
C ARG A 65 -2.73 9.38 6.37
N CYS A 66 -2.01 9.29 5.25
CA CYS A 66 -2.53 8.59 4.07
C CYS A 66 -2.62 7.08 4.31
N ALA A 67 -1.66 6.49 5.04
CA ALA A 67 -1.73 5.09 5.43
C ALA A 67 -2.94 4.78 6.33
N GLN A 68 -3.24 5.63 7.31
CA GLN A 68 -4.43 5.53 8.14
C GLN A 68 -5.72 5.63 7.32
N THR A 69 -5.79 6.56 6.36
CA THR A 69 -6.97 6.67 5.48
C THR A 69 -7.21 5.40 4.65
N ILE A 70 -6.16 4.72 4.17
CA ILE A 70 -6.34 3.41 3.52
C ILE A 70 -6.85 2.36 4.50
N MET A 71 -6.30 2.32 5.71
CA MET A 71 -6.77 1.43 6.76
C MET A 71 -8.25 1.66 7.09
N ASP A 72 -8.66 2.92 7.27
CA ASP A 72 -10.05 3.31 7.53
C ASP A 72 -10.98 2.87 6.40
N ARG A 73 -10.56 3.10 5.14
CA ARG A 73 -11.31 2.67 3.95
C ARG A 73 -11.45 1.15 3.89
N TRP A 74 -10.39 0.41 4.22
CA TRP A 74 -10.40 -1.05 4.24
C TRP A 74 -11.34 -1.58 5.33
N MET A 75 -11.30 -1.01 6.53
CA MET A 75 -12.20 -1.40 7.63
C MET A 75 -13.68 -1.09 7.35
N GLN A 76 -13.95 -0.07 6.54
CA GLN A 76 -15.31 0.32 6.15
C GLN A 76 -15.81 -0.39 4.89
N ALA A 77 -14.90 -0.94 4.08
CA ALA A 77 -15.26 -1.76 2.94
C ALA A 77 -15.95 -3.02 3.47
N LYS A 78 -17.16 -3.31 2.96
CA LYS A 78 -17.84 -4.57 3.30
C LYS A 78 -17.02 -5.71 2.70
N GLY A 79 -16.58 -6.63 3.56
CA GLY A 79 -15.89 -7.87 3.18
C GLY A 79 -16.76 -8.78 2.32
#